data_AF-A0A9E5RPF0-F1
#
_entry.id   AF-A0A9E5RPF0-F1
#
_cell.length_a   1.000
_cell.length_b   1.000
_cell.length_c   1.000
_cell.angle_alpha   90.00
_cell.angle_beta   90.00
_cell.angle_gamma   90.00
#
_symmetry.space_group_name_H-M   'P 1'
#
loop_
_entity.id
_entity.type
_entity.pdbx_description
1 polymer ?
#
loop_
_entity_poly.entity_id
_entity_poly.type
_entity_poly.pdbx_seq_one_letter_code
_entity_poly.pdbx_strand_id
1 'polypeptide(L)' 'MVAIQHDFIRTDNNLDRQIKIKRTQLRIAQEGNMPFVIEAIQHQLTKLEMGGEDLQQDSNFNALMSLLDN' A
#
# COMPACT_ATOMS: atom_id res chain seq x y z
N MET A 1 30.45 -7.38 -4.52
CA MET A 1 29.06 -7.61 -4.96
C MET A 1 28.20 -7.89 -3.73
N VAL A 2 27.55 -6.87 -3.15
CA VAL A 2 26.50 -7.02 -2.13
C VAL A 2 25.49 -5.90 -2.38
N ALA A 3 24.63 -6.07 -3.38
CA ALA A 3 23.54 -5.14 -3.67
C ALA A 3 22.15 -5.77 -3.51
N ILE A 4 22.07 -7.10 -3.38
CA ILE A 4 20.81 -7.84 -3.50
C ILE A 4 20.00 -7.86 -2.18
N GLN A 5 20.65 -7.67 -1.03
CA GLN A 5 19.94 -7.71 0.27
C GLN A 5 19.26 -6.39 0.66
N HIS A 6 19.69 -5.25 0.08
CA HIS A 6 19.08 -3.96 0.41
C HIS A 6 17.71 -3.80 -0.24
N ASP A 7 17.54 -4.26 -1.48
CA ASP A 7 16.27 -4.12 -2.20
C ASP A 7 15.16 -4.98 -1.58
N PHE A 8 15.47 -6.19 -1.11
CA PHE A 8 14.49 -7.08 -0.48
C PHE A 8 13.94 -6.51 0.84
N ILE A 9 14.82 -6.00 1.71
CA ILE A 9 14.42 -5.38 2.99
C ILE A 9 13.66 -4.06 2.75
N ARG A 10 14.01 -3.31 1.71
CA ARG A 10 13.27 -2.10 1.33
C ARG A 10 11.87 -2.42 0.79
N THR A 11 11.72 -3.54 0.11
CA THR A 11 10.45 -3.97 -0.50
C THR A 11 9.48 -4.48 0.56
N ASP A 12 9.96 -5.27 1.53
CA ASP A 12 9.16 -5.69 2.69
C ASP A 12 8.69 -4.51 3.55
N ASN A 13 9.60 -3.57 3.87
CA ASN A 13 9.24 -2.34 4.60
C ASN A 13 8.22 -1.47 3.84
N ASN A 14 8.26 -1.51 2.50
CA ASN A 14 7.32 -0.78 1.67
C ASN A 14 5.93 -1.45 1.70
N LEU A 15 5.86 -2.79 1.64
CA LEU A 15 4.60 -3.52 1.72
C LEU A 15 3.86 -3.26 3.05
N ASP A 16 4.56 -3.37 4.18
CA ASP A 16 3.98 -3.09 5.50
C ASP A 16 3.47 -1.65 5.62
N ARG A 17 4.23 -0.70 5.07
CA ARG A 17 3.84 0.71 5.03
C ARG A 17 2.59 0.93 4.17
N GLN A 18 2.50 0.29 3.02
CA GLN A 18 1.34 0.34 2.13
C GLN A 18 0.09 -0.23 2.81
N ILE A 19 0.21 -1.39 3.46
CA ILE A 19 -0.88 -2.00 4.22
C ILE A 19 -1.35 -1.05 5.33
N LYS A 20 -0.43 -0.44 6.08
CA LYS A 20 -0.77 0.51 7.14
C LYS A 20 -1.54 1.73 6.63
N ILE A 21 -1.13 2.28 5.48
CA ILE A 21 -1.81 3.41 4.85
C ILE A 21 -3.20 3.00 4.36
N LYS A 22 -3.33 1.86 3.68
CA LYS A 22 -4.63 1.36 3.21
C LYS A 22 -5.59 1.06 4.36
N ARG A 23 -5.12 0.51 5.48
CA ARG A 23 -5.94 0.34 6.71
C ARG A 23 -6.41 1.66 7.28
N THR A 24 -5.58 2.70 7.22
CA THR A 24 -5.97 4.06 7.65
C THR A 24 -7.04 4.64 6.72
N GLN A 25 -6.88 4.49 5.40
CA GLN A 25 -7.88 4.93 4.42
C GLN A 25 -9.20 4.18 4.59
N LEU A 26 -9.16 2.87 4.90
CA LEU A 26 -10.35 2.07 5.18
C LEU A 26 -11.12 2.61 6.39
N ARG A 27 -10.41 2.93 7.48
CA ARG A 27 -11.03 3.53 8.67
C ARG A 27 -11.71 4.86 8.36
N ILE A 28 -11.04 5.74 7.61
CA ILE A 28 -11.63 7.02 7.17
C ILE A 28 -12.88 6.77 6.32
N ALA A 29 -12.84 5.80 5.40
CA ALA A 29 -13.98 5.46 4.57
C ALA A 29 -15.16 4.89 5.36
N GLN A 30 -14.89 4.10 6.41
CA GLN A 30 -15.90 3.61 7.34
C GLN A 30 -16.51 4.74 8.17
N GLU A 31 -15.68 5.60 8.76
CA GLU A 31 -16.11 6.77 9.54
C GLU A 31 -16.93 7.75 8.67
N GLY A 32 -16.56 7.90 7.39
CA GLY A 32 -17.25 8.74 6.41
C GLY A 32 -18.44 8.07 5.70
N ASN A 33 -18.78 6.82 6.07
CA ASN A 33 -19.87 6.05 5.46
C ASN A 33 -19.80 5.98 3.91
N MET A 34 -18.61 5.66 3.38
CA MET A 34 -18.31 5.61 1.95
C MET A 34 -18.24 4.15 1.44
N PRO A 35 -19.38 3.46 1.21
CA PRO A 35 -19.44 2.01 0.98
C PRO A 35 -18.63 1.54 -0.24
N PHE A 36 -18.68 2.26 -1.36
CA PHE A 36 -17.92 1.90 -2.57
C PHE A 36 -16.40 2.03 -2.36
N VAL A 37 -15.98 3.00 -1.55
CA VAL A 37 -14.56 3.22 -1.22
C VAL A 37 -14.07 2.14 -0.26
N ILE A 38 -14.91 1.75 0.71
CA ILE A 38 -14.64 0.64 1.64
C ILE A 38 -14.39 -0.65 0.84
N GLU A 39 -15.27 -1.00 -0.09
CA GLU A 39 -15.16 -2.22 -0.90
C GLU A 39 -13.88 -2.20 -1.77
N ALA A 40 -13.60 -1.07 -2.44
CA ALA A 40 -12.41 -0.91 -3.25
C ALA A 40 -11.11 -1.06 -2.42
N ILE A 41 -11.05 -0.45 -1.23
CA ILE A 41 -9.88 -0.54 -0.36
C ILE A 41 -9.71 -1.95 0.21
N GLN A 42 -10.80 -2.63 0.58
CA GLN A 42 -10.75 -4.02 1.04
C GLN A 42 -10.18 -4.95 -0.03
N HIS A 43 -10.62 -4.80 -1.28
CA HIS A 43 -10.09 -5.59 -2.39
C HIS A 43 -8.59 -5.32 -2.63
N GLN A 44 -8.14 -4.06 -2.51
CA GLN A 44 -6.72 -3.70 -2.60
C GLN A 44 -5.89 -4.28 -1.43
N LEU A 45 -6.43 -4.27 -0.20
CA LEU A 45 -5.78 -4.87 0.97
C LEU A 45 -5.62 -6.39 0.80
N THR A 46 -6.64 -7.09 0.32
CA THR A 46 -6.54 -8.53 0.06
C THR A 46 -5.45 -8.83 -0.97
N LYS A 47 -5.33 -8.01 -2.03
CA LYS A 47 -4.25 -8.17 -3.03
C LYS A 47 -2.86 -7.93 -2.44
N LEU A 48 -2.71 -6.91 -1.60
CA LEU A 48 -1.48 -6.61 -0.86
C LEU A 48 -1.07 -7.76 0.05
N GLU A 49 -2.01 -8.28 0.84
CA GLU A 49 -1.75 -9.36 1.82
C GLU A 49 -1.47 -10.71 1.15
N MET A 50 -1.97 -10.93 -0.07
CA MET A 50 -1.66 -12.13 -0.88
C MET A 50 -0.30 -12.06 -1.59
N GLY A 51 0.48 -10.99 -1.41
CA GLY A 51 1.78 -10.83 -2.08
C GLY A 51 1.66 -10.63 -3.60
N GLY A 52 0.47 -10.20 -4.07
CA GLY A 52 0.23 -9.96 -5.48
C GLY A 52 1.01 -8.75 -5.96
N GLU A 53 2.13 -8.99 -6.64
CA GLU A 53 2.88 -8.02 -7.46
C GLU A 53 2.00 -7.42 -8.56
N ASP A 54 1.08 -6.54 -8.20
CA ASP A 54 0.30 -5.74 -9.17
C ASP A 54 0.04 -4.31 -8.66
N LEU A 55 0.84 -3.85 -7.69
CA LEU A 55 0.75 -2.51 -7.11
C LEU A 55 1.59 -1.45 -7.82
N GLN A 56 2.37 -1.84 -8.84
CA GLN A 56 3.07 -0.87 -9.68
C GLN A 56 2.12 -0.01 -10.54
N GLN A 57 0.81 -0.30 -10.57
CA GLN A 57 -0.12 0.42 -11.44
C GLN A 57 -0.72 1.69 -10.85
N ASP A 58 -0.56 1.98 -9.56
CA ASP A 58 -1.07 3.23 -8.99
C ASP A 58 0.07 4.26 -8.89
N SER A 59 0.52 4.75 -10.05
CA SER A 59 1.64 5.71 -10.19
C SER A 59 1.48 6.92 -9.25
N ASN A 60 0.25 7.38 -9.03
CA ASN A 60 -0.07 8.44 -8.09
C ASN A 60 0.17 8.06 -6.63
N PHE A 61 -0.08 6.81 -6.26
CA PHE A 61 0.16 6.32 -4.90
C PHE A 61 1.66 6.21 -4.58
N ASN A 62 2.46 5.72 -5.54
CA ASN A 62 3.92 5.71 -5.40
C ASN A 62 4.50 7.13 -5.30
N ALA A 63 3.96 8.09 -6.06
CA ALA A 63 4.33 9.49 -5.93
C ALA A 63 4.01 10.05 -4.52
N LEU A 64 2.84 9.74 -3.96
CA LEU A 64 2.46 10.12 -2.60
C LEU A 64 3.34 9.46 -1.52
N MET A 65 3.76 8.21 -1.71
CA MET A 65 4.67 7.51 -0.80
C MET A 65 6.08 8.09 -0.81
N SER A 66 6.57 8.49 -2.00
CA SER A 66 7.85 9.17 -2.17
C SER A 66 7.91 10.51 -1.43
N LEU A 67 6.79 11.25 -1.39
CA LEU A 67 6.69 12.50 -0.63
C LEU A 67 6.81 12.31 0.89
N LEU A 68 6.47 11.14 1.41
CA LEU A 68 6.51 10.83 2.84
C LEU A 68 7.86 10.22 3.28
N ASP A 69 8.79 9.97 2.35
CA ASP A 69 10.12 9.38 2.61
C ASP A 69 11.27 10.41 2.65
N ASN A 70 10.96 11.72 2.67
CA ASN A 70 11.91 12.81 2.88
C ASN A 70 11.89 13.34 4.32
#